data_AF-A0A7S1PCC9-F1
#
_entry.id   AF-A0A7S1PCC9-F1
#
_cell.length_a   1.000
_cell.length_b   1.000
_cell.length_c   1.000
_cell.angle_alpha   90.00
_cell.angle_beta   90.00
_cell.angle_gamma   90.00
#
_symmetry.space_group_name_H-M   'P 1'
#
loop_
_entity.id
_entity.type
_entity.pdbx_description
1 polymer ?
#
loop_
_entity_poly.entity_id
_entity_poly.type
_entity_poly.pdbx_seq_one_letter_code
_entity_poly.pdbx_strand_id
1 'polypeptide(L)'
;TFSNELISRDEGLHADFACLLYSNLKHKLPHTRVQEIIQGAVDVEEMFICDALPCALIGMNAALMKEYIRFVADRLLGCLECPKLFNARNPFDWMELISLQGKTNFFE
;
A
#
# COMPACT_ATOMS: atom_id res chain seq x y z
N THR A 1 -9.81 -13.09 -10.27
CA THR A 1 -9.41 -11.69 -10.51
C THR A 1 -10.48 -10.73 -9.99
N PHE A 2 -11.73 -10.81 -10.44
CA PHE A 2 -12.81 -9.90 -10.02
C PHE A 2 -13.01 -9.75 -8.50
N SER A 3 -13.08 -10.86 -7.74
CA SER A 3 -13.22 -10.77 -6.28
C SER A 3 -12.06 -10.04 -5.60
N ASN A 4 -10.84 -10.18 -6.14
CA ASN A 4 -9.66 -9.50 -5.61
C ASN A 4 -9.75 -7.98 -5.86
N GLU A 5 -10.27 -7.55 -7.01
CA GLU A 5 -10.49 -6.12 -7.29
C GLU A 5 -11.48 -5.50 -6.30
N LEU A 6 -12.58 -6.21 -6.00
CA LEU A 6 -13.56 -5.74 -5.02
C LEU A 6 -12.96 -5.65 -3.61
N ILE A 7 -12.19 -6.66 -3.19
CA ILE A 7 -11.51 -6.65 -1.89
C ILE A 7 -10.46 -5.54 -1.84
N SER A 8 -9.61 -5.40 -2.86
CA SER A 8 -8.60 -4.33 -2.91
C SER A 8 -9.21 -2.93 -2.89
N ARG A 9 -10.36 -2.74 -3.55
CA ARG A 9 -11.14 -1.48 -3.47
C ARG A 9 -11.58 -1.20 -2.04
N ASP A 10 -12.16 -2.20 -1.37
CA ASP A 10 -12.70 -2.04 -0.02
C ASP A 10 -11.57 -1.80 1.00
N GLU A 11 -10.45 -2.50 0.90
CA GLU A 11 -9.28 -2.24 1.75
C GLU A 11 -8.64 -0.88 1.48
N GLY A 12 -8.70 -0.38 0.23
CA GLY A 12 -8.34 1.00 -0.09
C GLY A 12 -9.21 2.01 0.67
N LEU A 13 -10.53 1.79 0.70
CA LEU A 13 -11.46 2.65 1.45
C LEU A 13 -11.22 2.57 2.96
N HIS A 14 -10.90 1.39 3.51
CA HIS A 14 -10.55 1.23 4.92
C HIS A 14 -9.27 2.01 5.27
N ALA A 15 -8.24 1.93 4.42
CA ALA A 15 -6.99 2.66 4.61
C ALA A 15 -7.19 4.18 4.56
N ASP A 16 -7.95 4.67 3.58
CA ASP A 16 -8.27 6.10 3.45
C ASP A 16 -9.08 6.59 4.67
N PHE A 17 -10.02 5.79 5.15
CA PHE A 17 -10.80 6.11 6.35
C PHE A 17 -9.93 6.17 7.60
N ALA A 18 -8.98 5.24 7.77
CA ALA A 18 -8.02 5.28 8.87
C ALA A 18 -7.14 6.55 8.82
N CYS A 19 -6.69 6.97 7.64
CA CYS A 19 -5.94 8.21 7.46
C CYS A 19 -6.80 9.44 7.81
N LEU A 20 -8.07 9.45 7.42
CA LEU A 20 -9.02 10.50 7.77
C LEU A 20 -9.25 10.59 9.28
N LEU A 21 -9.42 9.46 9.97
CA LEU A 21 -9.51 9.45 11.43
C LEU A 21 -8.23 9.98 12.08
N TYR A 22 -7.07 9.56 11.57
CA TYR A 22 -5.76 10.00 12.07
C TYR A 22 -5.56 11.51 11.90
N SER A 23 -5.99 12.10 10.78
CA SER A 23 -5.86 13.53 10.52
C SER A 23 -6.66 14.39 11.52
N ASN A 24 -7.76 13.84 12.05
CA ASN A 24 -8.62 14.48 13.05
C ASN A 24 -8.13 14.30 14.50
N LEU A 25 -7.05 13.54 14.74
CA LEU A 25 -6.50 13.39 16.09
C LEU A 25 -5.86 14.70 16.57
N LYS A 26 -6.19 15.10 17.80
CA LYS A 26 -5.56 16.25 18.46
C LYS A 26 -4.10 16.02 18.83
N HIS A 27 -3.76 14.78 19.20
CA HIS A 27 -2.42 14.37 19.60
C HIS A 27 -1.93 13.27 18.66
N LYS A 28 -1.24 13.67 17.58
CA LYS A 28 -0.65 12.76 16.61
C LYS A 28 0.65 12.16 17.17
N LEU A 29 1.01 10.97 16.67
CA LEU A 29 2.30 10.37 16.99
C LEU A 29 3.44 11.19 16.37
N PRO A 30 4.65 11.17 16.97
CA PRO A 30 5.85 11.67 16.30
C PRO A 30 6.05 10.97 14.96
N HIS A 31 6.52 11.71 13.94
CA HIS A 31 6.74 11.14 12.60
C HIS A 31 7.67 9.92 12.64
N THR A 32 8.69 9.96 13.48
CA THR A 32 9.60 8.82 13.69
C THR A 32 8.86 7.56 14.10
N ARG A 33 7.87 7.67 14.99
CA ARG A 33 7.09 6.51 15.45
C ARG A 33 6.17 5.96 14.36
N VAL A 34 5.59 6.83 13.54
CA VAL A 34 4.78 6.43 12.38
C VAL A 34 5.66 5.70 11.36
N GLN A 35 6.84 6.25 11.06
CA GLN A 35 7.81 5.64 10.15
C GLN A 35 8.31 4.29 10.65
N GLU A 36 8.59 4.14 11.94
CA GLU A 36 8.96 2.84 12.54
C GLU A 36 7.89 1.77 12.35
N ILE A 37 6.62 2.13 12.60
CA ILE A 37 5.50 1.20 12.43
C ILE A 37 5.37 0.77 10.97
N ILE A 38 5.42 1.73 10.04
CA ILE A 38 5.29 1.46 8.61
C ILE A 38 6.50 0.68 8.08
N GLN A 39 7.72 1.01 8.50
CA GLN A 39 8.92 0.25 8.14
C GLN A 39 8.82 -1.20 8.62
N GLY A 40 8.38 -1.43 9.86
CA GLY A 40 8.19 -2.79 10.37
C GLY A 40 7.16 -3.58 9.57
N ALA A 41 6.08 -2.95 9.11
CA ALA A 41 5.12 -3.60 8.22
C ALA A 41 5.72 -3.93 6.85
N VAL A 42 6.49 -3.00 6.25
CA VAL A 42 7.19 -3.23 4.98
C VAL A 42 8.17 -4.40 5.09
N ASP A 43 8.96 -4.47 6.17
CA ASP A 43 9.94 -5.54 6.37
C ASP A 43 9.27 -6.92 6.41
N VAL A 44 8.14 -7.03 7.11
CA VAL A 44 7.36 -8.27 7.19
C VAL A 44 6.76 -8.64 5.83
N GLU A 45 6.19 -7.66 5.11
CA GLU A 45 5.57 -7.90 3.80
C GLU A 45 6.61 -8.29 2.74
N GLU A 46 7.76 -7.61 2.70
CA GLU A 46 8.87 -7.97 1.80
C GLU A 46 9.37 -9.39 2.08
N MET A 47 9.56 -9.77 3.35
CA MET A 47 9.95 -11.12 3.74
C MET A 47 8.89 -12.15 3.31
N PHE A 48 7.61 -11.85 3.52
CA PHE A 48 6.53 -12.76 3.16
C PHE A 48 6.51 -13.05 1.65
N ILE A 49 6.46 -12.00 0.82
CA ILE A 49 6.22 -12.16 -0.62
C ILE A 49 7.50 -12.46 -1.43
N CYS A 50 8.68 -12.17 -0.89
CA CYS A 50 9.95 -12.44 -1.58
C CYS A 50 10.62 -13.73 -1.10
N ASP A 51 10.47 -14.09 0.17
CA ASP A 51 11.20 -15.21 0.77
C ASP A 51 10.26 -16.37 1.15
N ALA A 52 9.18 -16.11 1.89
CA ALA A 52 8.30 -17.18 2.38
C ALA A 52 7.40 -17.78 1.29
N LEU A 53 6.76 -16.92 0.48
CA LEU A 53 6.00 -17.27 -0.71
C LEU A 53 6.53 -16.46 -1.90
N PRO A 54 7.68 -16.85 -2.47
CA PRO A 54 8.37 -16.05 -3.47
C PRO A 54 7.47 -15.75 -4.67
N CYS A 55 7.21 -14.48 -4.93
CA CYS A 55 6.42 -14.03 -6.08
C CYS A 55 7.06 -14.41 -7.43
N ALA A 56 8.34 -14.77 -7.43
CA ALA A 56 9.02 -15.39 -8.56
C ALA A 56 8.33 -16.70 -9.03
N LEU A 57 7.66 -17.43 -8.13
CA LEU A 57 6.90 -18.64 -8.46
C LEU A 57 5.72 -18.36 -9.41
N ILE A 58 5.20 -17.13 -9.40
CA ILE A 58 4.13 -16.66 -10.29
C ILE A 58 4.66 -15.72 -11.38
N GLY A 59 5.97 -15.71 -11.61
CA GLY A 59 6.62 -14.95 -12.68
C GLY A 59 6.85 -13.47 -12.38
N MET A 60 6.72 -13.03 -11.12
CA MET A 60 6.98 -11.64 -10.74
C MET A 60 8.44 -11.45 -10.27
N ASN A 61 9.01 -10.27 -10.53
CA ASN A 61 10.35 -9.94 -10.06
C ASN A 61 10.30 -9.46 -8.61
N ALA A 62 11.02 -10.15 -7.71
CA ALA A 62 11.06 -9.81 -6.29
C ALA A 62 11.57 -8.38 -6.02
N ALA A 63 12.57 -7.90 -6.77
CA ALA A 63 13.08 -6.53 -6.60
C ALA A 63 12.01 -5.48 -6.96
N LEU A 64 11.27 -5.69 -8.05
CA LEU A 64 10.16 -4.81 -8.42
C LEU A 64 9.01 -4.90 -7.40
N MET A 65 8.73 -6.08 -6.85
CA MET A 65 7.73 -6.23 -5.79
C MET A 65 8.11 -5.44 -4.53
N LYS A 66 9.38 -5.50 -4.10
CA LYS A 66 9.89 -4.68 -2.98
C LYS A 66 9.74 -3.18 -3.27
N GLU A 67 10.10 -2.74 -4.46
CA GLU A 67 9.95 -1.33 -4.85
C GLU A 67 8.47 -0.90 -4.84
N TYR A 68 7.55 -1.75 -5.29
CA TYR A 68 6.12 -1.49 -5.22
C TYR A 68 5.60 -1.38 -3.77
N ILE A 69 5.98 -2.30 -2.87
CA ILE A 69 5.60 -2.24 -1.45
C ILE A 69 6.07 -0.93 -0.82
N ARG A 70 7.32 -0.52 -1.11
CA ARG A 70 7.88 0.76 -0.64
C ARG A 70 7.15 1.96 -1.21
N PHE A 71 6.74 1.91 -2.47
CA PHE A 71 5.93 2.95 -3.10
C PHE A 71 4.57 3.10 -2.39
N VAL A 72 3.89 1.99 -2.08
CA VAL A 72 2.64 2.00 -1.32
C VAL A 72 2.85 2.56 0.09
N ALA A 73 3.93 2.18 0.76
CA ALA A 73 4.29 2.71 2.07
C ALA A 73 4.53 4.23 2.06
N ASP A 74 5.24 4.75 1.06
CA ASP A 74 5.46 6.19 0.89
C ASP A 74 4.15 6.94 0.59
N ARG A 75 3.22 6.33 -0.16
CA ARG A 75 1.89 6.90 -0.38
C ARG A 75 1.12 6.98 0.94
N LEU A 76 1.12 5.92 1.74
CA LEU A 76 0.46 5.89 3.04
C LEU A 76 1.06 6.91 4.01
N LEU A 77 2.39 7.02 4.07
CA LEU A 77 3.09 8.05 4.85
C LEU A 77 2.63 9.45 4.44
N GLY A 78 2.52 9.71 3.14
CA GLY A 78 1.99 10.98 2.61
C GLY A 78 0.55 11.26 3.07
N CYS A 79 -0.34 10.26 3.03
CA CYS A 79 -1.72 10.37 3.54
C CYS A 79 -1.79 10.66 5.05
N LEU A 80 -0.77 10.23 5.82
CA LEU A 80 -0.63 10.48 7.25
C LEU A 80 0.14 11.77 7.57
N GLU A 81 0.40 12.62 6.57
CA GLU A 81 1.17 13.87 6.68
C GLU A 81 2.62 13.64 7.18
N CYS A 82 3.15 12.44 6.94
CA CYS A 82 4.49 12.04 7.36
C CYS A 82 5.45 12.04 6.16
N PRO A 83 6.71 12.49 6.33
CA PRO A 83 7.71 12.41 5.27
C PRO A 83 7.92 10.99 4.76
N LYS A 84 8.14 10.87 3.46
CA LYS A 84 8.49 9.61 2.79
C LYS A 84 9.77 9.01 3.38
N LEU A 85 9.83 7.68 3.37
CA LEU A 85 10.96 6.93 3.90
C LEU A 85 11.82 6.34 2.78
N PHE A 86 11.20 5.85 1.70
CA PHE A 86 11.90 5.10 0.65
C PHE A 86 12.16 5.93 -0.61
N ASN A 87 11.33 6.94 -0.88
CA ASN A 87 11.26 7.67 -2.14
C ASN A 87 11.13 6.75 -3.37
N ALA A 88 10.37 5.65 -3.21
CA ALA A 88 10.18 4.65 -4.26
C ALA A 88 9.17 5.13 -5.33
N ARG A 89 9.31 4.58 -6.54
CA ARG A 89 8.38 4.80 -7.65
C ARG A 89 7.52 3.56 -7.87
N ASN A 90 6.35 3.71 -8.47
CA ASN A 90 5.55 2.55 -8.85
C ASN A 90 6.25 1.83 -10.03
N PRO A 91 6.70 0.57 -9.88
CA PRO A 91 7.34 -0.16 -10.97
C PRO A 91 6.33 -0.91 -11.85
N PHE A 92 5.03 -0.86 -11.53
CA PHE A 92 3.97 -1.60 -12.21
C PHE A 92 2.90 -0.65 -12.75
N ASP A 93 3.00 -0.26 -14.01
CA ASP A 93 2.04 0.65 -14.66
C ASP A 93 0.60 0.09 -14.65
N TRP A 94 0.44 -1.23 -14.70
CA TRP A 94 -0.87 -1.90 -14.66
C TRP A 94 -1.56 -1.86 -13.28
N MET A 95 -0.83 -1.59 -12.19
CA MET A 95 -1.43 -1.43 -10.85
C MET A 95 -2.25 -0.14 -10.73
N GLU A 96 -1.95 0.88 -11.54
CA GLU A 96 -2.74 2.11 -11.57
C GLU A 96 -4.17 1.86 -12.07
N LEU A 97 -4.34 0.88 -12.96
CA LEU A 97 -5.63 0.49 -13.54
C LEU A 97 -6.54 -0.22 -12.53
N ILE A 98 -5.97 -0.93 -11.55
CA ILE A 98 -6.72 -1.64 -10.49
C ILE A 98 -7.10 -0.66 -9.36
N SER A 99 -6.26 0.35 -9.11
CA SER A 99 -6.53 1.37 -8.10
C SER A 99 -7.52 2.45 -8.56
N LEU A 100 -7.75 2.59 -9.86
CA LEU A 100 -8.83 3.43 -10.38
C LEU A 100 -10.17 2.75 -10.06
N GLN A 101 -11.03 3.43 -9.30
CA GLN A 101 -12.42 3.03 -9.15
C GLN A 101 -13.04 2.89 -10.55
N GLY A 102 -13.13 1.66 -11.05
CA GLY A 102 -13.99 1.34 -12.16
C GLY A 102 -15.39 1.76 -11.76
N LYS A 103 -15.94 2.77 -12.45
CA LYS A 103 -17.38 3.09 -12.40
C LYS A 103 -18.16 1.99 -13.10
N THR A 104 -18.07 0.76 -12.65
CA THR A 104 -19.01 -0.29 -13.02
C THR A 104 -20.13 -0.19 -12.00
N ASN A 105 -21.23 0.44 -12.42
CA ASN A 105 -22.46 0.51 -11.65
C ASN A 105 -22.81 -0.88 -11.15
N PHE A 106 -23.09 -1.01 -9.85
CA PHE A 106 -23.50 -2.26 -9.21
C PHE A 106 -24.87 -2.79 -9.71
N PHE A 107 -25.47 -2.13 -10.72
CA PHE A 107 -26.78 -2.40 -11.31
C PHE A 107 -26.74 -2.62 -12.83
N GLU A 108 -25.55 -2.76 -13.44
CA GLU A 108 -25.39 -3.24 -14.82
C GLU A 108 -24.70 -4.61 -14.87
#